data_AF-A0A9E3K3J2-F1
#
_entry.id   AF-A0A9E3K3J2-F1
#
_cell.length_a   1.000
_cell.length_b   1.000
_cell.length_c   1.000
_cell.angle_alpha   90.00
_cell.angle_beta   90.00
_cell.angle_gamma   90.00
#
_symmetry.space_group_name_H-M   'P 1'
#
loop_
_entity.id
_entity.type
_entity.pdbx_description
1 polymer ?
#
loop_
_entity_poly.entity_id
_entity_poly.type
_entity_poly.pdbx_seq_one_letter_code
_entity_poly.pdbx_strand_id
1 'polypeptide(L)'
;MHSQREVRERAEQVIDRVIFDLGVDRFVQGTIRLDRRCRPRFSSAALDPGRDGVAVTLAQLVECVALRAAARGNVDPQVMRLYTAAVVDSLLREFRAGSARFRALPAAAPGVAARASGAASTVA
;
A
#
# COMPACT_ATOMS: atom_id res chain seq x y z
N MET A 1 -12.18 11.89 -4.58
CA MET A 1 -11.22 12.26 -3.53
C MET A 1 -10.42 11.00 -3.22
N HIS A 2 -9.09 11.04 -3.18
CA HIS A 2 -8.29 9.87 -2.83
C HIS A 2 -8.07 9.83 -1.31
N SER A 3 -8.20 8.66 -0.71
CA SER A 3 -7.97 8.37 0.71
C SER A 3 -6.85 7.38 0.90
N GLN A 4 -6.24 7.36 2.09
CA GLN A 4 -5.18 6.38 2.40
C GLN A 4 -5.71 4.94 2.30
N ARG A 5 -6.98 4.72 2.64
CA ARG A 5 -7.66 3.43 2.46
C ARG A 5 -7.70 2.98 0.99
N GLU A 6 -8.07 3.85 0.06
CA GLU A 6 -8.08 3.49 -1.38
C GLU A 6 -6.67 3.20 -1.91
N VAL A 7 -5.64 3.87 -1.37
CA VAL A 7 -4.25 3.58 -1.73
C VAL A 7 -3.83 2.21 -1.19
N ARG A 8 -4.22 1.86 0.04
CA ARG A 8 -4.01 0.54 0.64
C ARG A 8 -4.65 -0.57 -0.20
N GLU A 9 -5.94 -0.44 -0.48
CA GLU A 9 -6.70 -1.42 -1.28
C GLU A 9 -6.07 -1.61 -2.68
N ARG A 10 -5.60 -0.52 -3.30
CA ARG A 10 -4.88 -0.61 -4.57
C ARG A 10 -3.50 -1.23 -4.45
N ALA A 11 -2.76 -0.96 -3.37
CA ALA A 11 -1.46 -1.56 -3.16
C ALA A 11 -1.59 -3.07 -2.99
N GLU A 12 -2.56 -3.52 -2.20
CA GLU A 12 -2.90 -4.93 -2.03
C GLU A 12 -3.24 -5.60 -3.37
N GLN A 13 -4.15 -5.01 -4.16
CA GLN A 13 -4.49 -5.53 -5.49
C GLN A 13 -3.30 -5.61 -6.46
N VAL A 14 -2.41 -4.62 -6.43
CA VAL A 14 -1.20 -4.63 -7.25
C VAL A 14 -0.25 -5.74 -6.80
N ILE A 15 -0.07 -5.92 -5.50
CA ILE A 15 0.81 -6.94 -4.94
C ILE A 15 0.27 -8.34 -5.25
N ASP A 16 -1.00 -8.60 -4.99
CA ASP A 16 -1.65 -9.88 -5.28
C ASP A 16 -1.54 -10.25 -6.77
N ARG A 17 -1.84 -9.29 -7.65
CA ARG A 17 -1.73 -9.51 -9.10
C ARG A 17 -0.30 -9.80 -9.53
N VAL A 18 0.67 -9.07 -9.01
CA VAL A 18 2.09 -9.27 -9.36
C VAL A 18 2.60 -10.61 -8.84
N ILE A 19 2.24 -10.98 -7.61
CA ILE A 19 2.59 -12.29 -7.06
C ILE A 19 1.97 -13.41 -7.91
N PHE A 20 0.72 -13.24 -8.35
CA PHE A 20 0.04 -14.21 -9.22
C PHE A 20 0.69 -14.31 -10.61
N ASP A 21 0.96 -13.18 -11.27
CA ASP A 21 1.46 -13.13 -12.65
C ASP A 21 2.96 -13.46 -12.77
N LEU A 22 3.78 -13.02 -11.80
CA LEU A 22 5.26 -13.08 -11.87
C LEU A 22 5.90 -13.97 -10.80
N GLY A 23 5.16 -14.31 -9.75
CA GLY A 23 5.68 -15.06 -8.60
C GLY A 23 6.38 -14.18 -7.55
N VAL A 24 6.52 -14.74 -6.34
CA VAL A 24 7.05 -14.05 -5.17
C VAL A 24 8.51 -13.64 -5.34
N ASP A 25 9.37 -14.48 -5.92
CA ASP A 25 10.79 -14.14 -6.12
C ASP A 25 10.98 -12.92 -7.04
N ARG A 26 10.14 -12.75 -8.07
CA ARG A 26 10.17 -11.58 -8.95
C ARG A 26 9.56 -10.36 -8.29
N PHE A 27 8.51 -10.55 -7.49
CA PHE A 27 7.90 -9.48 -6.71
C PHE A 27 8.92 -8.85 -5.74
N VAL A 28 9.60 -9.63 -4.90
CA VAL A 28 10.51 -9.10 -3.86
C VAL A 28 11.75 -8.40 -4.42
N GLN A 29 12.09 -8.63 -5.70
CA GLN A 29 13.18 -7.94 -6.39
C GLN A 29 12.73 -6.62 -7.04
N GLY A 30 11.43 -6.37 -7.10
CA GLY A 30 10.87 -5.19 -7.75
C GLY A 30 10.82 -3.96 -6.86
N THR A 31 10.24 -2.91 -7.43
CA THR A 31 10.02 -1.61 -6.78
C THR A 31 8.56 -1.23 -6.91
N ILE A 32 7.95 -0.73 -5.83
CA ILE A 32 6.64 -0.08 -5.91
C ILE A 32 6.83 1.42 -5.79
N ARG A 33 6.38 2.15 -6.81
CA ARG A 33 6.35 3.62 -6.81
C ARG A 33 4.96 4.13 -6.48
N LEU A 34 4.91 5.27 -5.81
CA LEU A 34 3.71 6.08 -5.65
C LEU A 34 3.77 7.25 -6.64
N ASP A 35 2.84 7.28 -7.60
CA ASP A 35 2.77 8.39 -8.56
C ASP A 35 2.21 9.69 -7.93
N ARG A 36 2.24 10.80 -8.68
CA ARG A 36 1.72 12.11 -8.23
C ARG A 36 0.22 12.09 -7.87
N ARG A 37 -0.54 11.09 -8.34
CA ARG A 37 -1.96 10.88 -8.02
C ARG A 37 -2.15 9.89 -6.86
N CYS A 38 -1.08 9.58 -6.12
CA CYS A 38 -1.05 8.59 -5.07
C CYS A 38 -1.52 7.19 -5.53
N ARG A 39 -1.18 6.80 -6.76
CA ARG A 39 -1.44 5.44 -7.25
C ARG A 39 -0.19 4.58 -7.14
N PRO A 40 -0.25 3.43 -6.45
CA PRO A 40 0.86 2.49 -6.40
C PRO A 40 1.02 1.82 -7.75
N ARG A 41 2.27 1.69 -8.21
CA ARG A 41 2.63 1.01 -9.45
C ARG A 41 3.86 0.14 -9.22
N PHE A 42 3.74 -1.13 -9.57
CA PHE A 42 4.87 -2.06 -9.56
C PHE A 42 5.76 -1.84 -10.79
N SER A 43 7.06 -2.03 -10.60
CA SER A 43 8.04 -2.16 -11.67
C SER A 43 9.03 -3.25 -11.29
N SER A 44 9.29 -4.15 -12.24
CA SER A 44 10.29 -5.20 -12.11
C SER A 44 11.73 -4.69 -12.21
N ALA A 45 11.92 -3.44 -12.66
CA ALA A 45 13.22 -2.78 -12.70
C ALA A 45 13.42 -1.91 -11.46
N ALA A 46 14.67 -1.82 -11.01
CA ALA A 46 15.06 -0.81 -10.04
C ALA A 46 14.76 0.57 -10.65
N LEU A 47 13.98 1.36 -9.93
CA LEU A 47 13.68 2.73 -10.33
C LEU A 47 14.42 3.67 -9.39
N ASP A 48 15.11 4.63 -9.97
CA ASP A 48 15.63 5.75 -9.19
C ASP A 48 14.45 6.45 -8.48
N PRO A 49 14.59 6.79 -7.18
CA PRO A 49 13.63 7.63 -6.48
C PRO A 49 13.65 9.04 -7.10
N GLY A 50 12.95 9.18 -8.22
CA GLY A 50 12.89 10.41 -8.98
C GLY A 50 12.19 11.54 -8.23
N ARG A 51 12.48 12.77 -8.66
CA ARG A 51 12.12 14.08 -8.06
C ARG A 51 10.63 14.32 -7.73
N ASP A 52 9.74 13.39 -8.03
CA ASP A 52 8.29 13.59 -8.08
C ASP A 52 7.43 12.47 -7.46
N GLY A 53 8.04 11.43 -6.90
CA GLY A 53 7.33 10.32 -6.28
C GLY A 53 8.20 9.50 -5.34
N VAL A 54 7.57 8.78 -4.40
CA VAL A 54 8.27 7.86 -3.50
C VAL A 54 8.36 6.51 -4.19
N ALA A 55 9.56 5.95 -4.24
CA ALA A 55 9.81 4.60 -4.70
C ALA A 55 10.35 3.77 -3.54
N VAL A 56 9.78 2.60 -3.32
CA VAL A 56 10.19 1.68 -2.26
C VAL A 56 10.65 0.40 -2.92
N THR A 57 11.92 0.06 -2.72
CA THR A 57 12.49 -1.20 -3.19
C THR A 57 12.03 -2.30 -2.25
N LEU A 58 11.33 -3.31 -2.76
CA LEU A 58 10.74 -4.36 -1.93
C LEU A 58 11.79 -5.20 -1.21
N ALA A 59 13.00 -5.31 -1.78
CA ALA A 59 14.14 -5.95 -1.14
C ALA A 59 14.60 -5.27 0.16
N GLN A 60 14.21 -4.01 0.41
CA GLN A 60 14.53 -3.29 1.64
C GLN A 60 13.51 -3.54 2.76
N LEU A 61 12.35 -4.12 2.45
CA LEU A 61 11.33 -4.46 3.43
C LEU A 61 11.66 -5.81 4.05
N VAL A 62 11.77 -5.85 5.39
CA VAL A 62 12.06 -7.08 6.15
C VAL A 62 10.95 -8.11 5.93
N GLU A 63 9.72 -7.66 5.76
CA GLU A 63 8.53 -8.47 5.53
C GLU A 63 8.61 -9.23 4.20
N CYS A 64 9.33 -8.71 3.20
CA CYS A 64 9.55 -9.42 1.94
C CYS A 64 10.46 -10.64 2.11
N VAL A 65 11.36 -10.65 3.10
CA VAL A 65 12.16 -11.83 3.45
C VAL A 65 11.25 -12.94 3.99
N ALA A 66 10.32 -12.59 4.88
CA ALA A 66 9.37 -13.53 5.46
C ALA A 66 8.39 -14.07 4.40
N LEU A 67 7.88 -13.20 3.52
CA LEU A 67 7.04 -13.60 2.38
C LEU A 67 7.76 -14.58 1.45
N ARG A 68 9.04 -14.31 1.13
CA ARG A 68 9.86 -15.19 0.30
C ARG A 68 10.11 -16.55 0.97
N ALA A 69 10.36 -16.56 2.27
CA ALA A 69 10.53 -17.80 3.02
C ALA A 69 9.25 -18.64 3.04
N ALA A 70 8.10 -18.00 3.28
CA ALA A 70 6.78 -18.65 3.25
C ALA A 70 6.47 -19.26 1.88
N ALA A 71 6.79 -18.54 0.80
CA ALA A 71 6.56 -19.01 -0.57
C ALA A 71 7.44 -20.19 -0.99
N ARG A 72 8.60 -20.40 -0.35
CA ARG A 72 9.53 -21.50 -0.63
C ARG A 72 9.24 -22.76 0.18
N GLY A 73 8.53 -22.61 1.29
CA GLY A 73 8.12 -23.71 2.15
C GLY A 73 6.82 -24.34 1.69
N ASN A 74 6.01 -24.78 2.65
CA ASN A 74 4.64 -25.18 2.39
C ASN A 74 3.79 -23.93 2.15
N VAL A 75 3.25 -23.78 0.93
CA VAL A 75 2.47 -22.61 0.52
C VAL A 75 1.11 -22.65 1.20
N ASP A 76 1.05 -22.17 2.45
CA ASP A 76 -0.21 -21.94 3.15
C ASP A 76 -0.80 -20.59 2.68
N PRO A 77 -1.98 -20.58 2.05
CA PRO A 77 -2.62 -19.36 1.56
C PRO A 77 -2.92 -18.33 2.66
N GLN A 78 -3.18 -18.76 3.90
CA GLN A 78 -3.43 -17.86 5.03
C GLN A 78 -2.15 -17.15 5.45
N VAL A 79 -1.04 -17.90 5.51
CA VAL A 79 0.28 -17.36 5.82
C VAL A 79 0.74 -16.38 4.73
N MET A 80 0.51 -16.73 3.46
CA MET A 80 0.78 -15.84 2.33
C MET A 80 0.00 -14.52 2.44
N ARG A 81 -1.29 -14.57 2.76
CA ARG A 81 -2.12 -13.36 2.96
C ARG A 81 -1.61 -12.51 4.11
N LEU A 82 -1.20 -13.13 5.23
CA LEU A 82 -0.67 -12.42 6.39
C LEU A 82 0.61 -11.65 6.05
N TYR A 83 1.55 -12.29 5.34
CA TYR A 83 2.78 -11.62 4.93
C TYR A 83 2.55 -10.58 3.83
N THR A 84 1.61 -10.80 2.91
CA THR A 84 1.21 -9.77 1.94
C THR A 84 0.65 -8.53 2.66
N ALA A 85 -0.23 -8.71 3.65
CA ALA A 85 -0.77 -7.60 4.44
C ALA A 85 0.35 -6.84 5.19
N ALA A 86 1.32 -7.55 5.77
CA ALA A 86 2.47 -6.94 6.43
C ALA A 86 3.34 -6.12 5.45
N VAL A 87 3.58 -6.64 4.23
CA VAL A 87 4.28 -5.91 3.17
C VAL A 87 3.52 -4.64 2.76
N VAL A 88 2.18 -4.72 2.65
CA VAL A 88 1.33 -3.54 2.36
C VAL A 88 1.49 -2.49 3.45
N ASP A 89 1.44 -2.87 4.72
CA ASP A 89 1.53 -1.92 5.83
C ASP A 89 2.90 -1.24 5.90
N SER A 90 3.98 -1.99 5.70
CA SER A 90 5.33 -1.42 5.65
C SER A 90 5.52 -0.53 4.43
N LEU A 91 4.96 -0.88 3.28
CA LEU A 91 4.95 -0.01 2.11
C LEU A 91 4.24 1.32 2.37
N LEU A 92 3.07 1.30 3.01
CA LEU A 92 2.33 2.53 3.33
C LEU A 92 3.06 3.39 4.35
N ARG A 93 3.78 2.79 5.30
CA ARG A 93 4.65 3.49 6.24
C ARG A 93 5.75 4.24 5.50
N GLU A 94 6.42 3.60 4.55
CA GLU A 94 7.45 4.23 3.72
C GLU A 94 6.87 5.36 2.85
N PHE A 95 5.69 5.16 2.24
CA PHE A 95 5.01 6.23 1.51
C PHE A 95 4.65 7.43 2.39
N ARG A 96 4.24 7.20 3.64
CA ARG A 96 3.96 8.27 4.61
C ARG A 96 5.21 9.01 5.06
N ALA A 97 6.34 8.31 5.15
CA ALA A 97 7.64 8.90 5.46
C ALA A 97 8.14 9.77 4.30
N GLY A 98 8.12 9.24 3.07
CA GLY A 98 8.69 9.89 1.89
C GLY A 98 7.78 10.87 1.14
N SER A 99 6.45 10.83 1.33
CA SER A 99 5.51 11.66 0.55
C SER A 99 4.65 12.54 1.43
N ALA A 100 4.93 13.86 1.38
CA ALA A 100 4.06 14.87 1.99
C ALA A 100 2.63 14.83 1.41
N ARG A 101 2.49 14.49 0.12
CA ARG A 101 1.18 14.34 -0.54
C ARG A 101 0.39 13.18 0.02
N PHE A 102 1.02 12.04 0.20
CA PHE A 102 0.37 10.87 0.79
C PHE A 102 -0.05 11.15 2.24
N ARG A 103 0.80 11.84 3.00
CA ARG A 103 0.51 12.27 4.38
C ARG A 103 -0.68 13.23 4.47
N ALA A 104 -0.87 14.07 3.45
CA ALA A 104 -2.00 15.00 3.36
C ALA A 104 -3.32 14.32 2.97
N LEU A 105 -3.32 13.05 2.54
CA LEU A 105 -4.55 12.33 2.24
C LEU A 105 -5.32 12.01 3.53
N PRO A 106 -6.65 12.11 3.53
CA PRO A 106 -7.45 11.68 4.66
C PRO A 106 -7.31 10.17 4.87
N ALA A 107 -7.18 9.75 6.13
CA ALA A 107 -7.01 8.35 6.50
C ALA A 107 -8.20 7.47 6.06
N ALA A 108 -9.41 8.05 6.05
CA ALA A 108 -10.63 7.46 5.53
C ALA A 108 -11.16 8.29 4.35
N ALA A 109 -11.78 7.64 3.36
CA ALA A 109 -12.55 8.36 2.35
C ALA A 109 -13.62 9.22 3.04
N PRO A 110 -13.87 10.47 2.59
CA PRO A 110 -14.96 11.27 3.11
C PRO A 110 -16.30 10.67 2.65
N GLY A 111 -16.72 9.64 3.35
CA GLY A 111 -18.04 9.04 3.32
C GLY A 111 -18.36 8.71 4.78
N VAL A 112 -19.38 9.39 5.32
CA VAL A 112 -19.84 9.31 6.73
C VAL A 112 -19.09 10.21 7.73
N ALA A 113 -18.98 11.51 7.44
CA ALA A 113 -18.73 12.54 8.48
C ALA A 113 -19.54 13.83 8.25
N ALA A 114 -20.74 13.70 7.68
CA ALA A 114 -21.61 14.85 7.41
C ALA A 114 -23.11 14.52 7.56
N ARG A 115 -23.49 13.80 8.63
CA ARG A 115 -24.90 13.73 9.10
C ARG A 115 -24.99 13.63 10.63
N ALA A 116 -24.26 14.48 11.35
CA ALA A 116 -24.46 14.67 12.79
C ALA A 116 -24.29 16.14 13.23
N SER A 117 -24.62 17.09 12.35
CA SER A 117 -24.72 18.51 12.71
C SER A 117 -26.02 19.06 12.15
N GLY A 118 -27.13 18.62 12.73
CA GLY A 118 -28.47 18.99 12.28
C GLY A 118 -29.57 18.44 13.17
N ALA A 119 -29.59 18.88 14.43
CA ALA A 119 -30.78 18.95 15.29
C ALA A 119 -30.34 19.49 16.66
N ALA A 120 -30.92 20.49 17.30
CA ALA A 120 -31.89 21.50 16.90
C ALA A 120 -31.79 22.53 18.03
N SER A 121 -31.65 23.81 17.67
CA SER A 121 -32.11 24.88 18.56
C SER A 121 -33.63 24.74 18.73
N THR A 122 -34.10 25.18 19.90
CA THR A 122 -35.38 25.85 20.17
C THR A 122 -36.43 25.02 20.94
N VAL A 123 -37.01 25.72 21.94
CA VAL A 123 -38.26 25.49 22.71
C VAL A 123 -38.04 24.69 24.00
N ALA A 124 -38.30 25.19 25.21
CA ALA A 124 -38.80 26.45 25.74
C ALA A 124 -38.27 26.60 27.18
#